data_AF-A0A9D6LXF0-F1
#
_entry.id   AF-A0A9D6LXF0-F1
#
_cell.length_a   1.000
_cell.length_b   1.000
_cell.length_c   1.000
_cell.angle_alpha   90.00
_cell.angle_beta   90.00
_cell.angle_gamma   90.00
#
_symmetry.space_group_name_H-M   'P 1'
#
loop_
_entity.id
_entity.type
_entity.pdbx_description
1 polymer ?
#
loop_
_entity_poly.entity_id
_entity_poly.type
_entity_poly.pdbx_seq_one_letter_code
_entity_poly.pdbx_strand_id
1 'polypeptide(L)'
;MARQASVPRSFHGRPGLRSLTAAESRRVSQWLERLPYYRPLLRILAGEGLEERSRRLVVGAAHGNMHAASFVPHRLIVLDRELLARRGELARILYHEIFHFIWARLGAPLRQSYEQLLQKEWAAGARGELGWSAEERKMKLAAGQVRRRSRQWRNYVCESFCDSAAWFCLQDRGKHKEWTLKPRFRERRRRWFLAADILPRLQL
;
A
#
# COMPACT_ATOMS: atom_id res chain seq x y z
N MET A 1 10.19 3.44 -0.93
CA MET A 1 9.47 4.57 -1.51
C MET A 1 8.58 3.99 -2.58
N ALA A 2 7.27 3.98 -2.37
CA ALA A 2 6.30 3.73 -3.42
C ALA A 2 6.66 4.63 -4.60
N ARG A 3 6.77 4.05 -5.79
CA ARG A 3 7.23 4.80 -6.97
C ARG A 3 6.09 5.72 -7.41
N GLN A 4 6.20 6.98 -7.01
CA GLN A 4 5.22 8.00 -7.30
C GLN A 4 5.20 8.30 -8.80
N ALA A 5 4.01 8.19 -9.38
CA ALA A 5 3.68 8.87 -10.61
C ALA A 5 3.96 10.39 -10.47
N SER A 6 4.62 10.97 -11.45
CA SER A 6 4.81 12.42 -11.59
C SER A 6 3.45 13.13 -11.64
N VAL A 7 3.31 14.17 -10.82
CA VAL A 7 2.03 14.82 -10.52
C VAL A 7 1.78 16.01 -11.45
N PRO A 8 0.60 16.10 -12.07
CA PRO A 8 0.17 17.30 -12.78
C PRO A 8 -0.46 18.32 -11.82
N ARG A 9 -0.27 19.61 -12.10
CA ARG A 9 -0.81 20.74 -11.32
C ARG A 9 -2.35 20.62 -11.27
N SER A 10 -2.91 20.60 -10.06
CA SER A 10 -4.33 20.41 -9.68
C SER A 10 -5.02 19.08 -10.06
N PHE A 11 -5.37 18.28 -9.05
CA PHE A 11 -6.28 17.13 -9.18
C PHE A 11 -7.78 17.52 -9.17
N HIS A 12 -8.11 18.74 -8.71
CA HIS A 12 -9.44 19.29 -8.84
C HIS A 12 -9.66 19.75 -10.29
N GLY A 13 -10.75 19.29 -10.91
CA GLY A 13 -11.09 19.60 -12.30
C GLY A 13 -10.46 18.67 -13.36
N ARG A 14 -9.79 17.59 -12.96
CA ARG A 14 -9.36 16.55 -13.92
C ARG A 14 -10.58 15.78 -14.44
N PRO A 15 -10.81 15.71 -15.76
CA PRO A 15 -11.86 14.87 -16.33
C PRO A 15 -11.75 13.44 -15.80
N GLY A 16 -12.85 12.90 -15.29
CA GLY A 16 -12.93 11.53 -14.78
C GLY A 16 -12.59 11.33 -13.30
N LEU A 17 -12.08 12.35 -12.58
CA LEU A 17 -11.93 12.29 -11.12
C LEU A 17 -13.07 13.03 -10.41
N ARG A 18 -13.63 12.42 -9.37
CA ARG A 18 -14.67 13.03 -8.54
C ARG A 18 -14.48 12.77 -7.05
N SER A 19 -15.12 13.59 -6.24
CA SER A 19 -15.30 13.30 -4.82
C SER A 19 -16.11 12.02 -4.63
N LEU A 20 -15.89 11.34 -3.50
CA LEU A 20 -16.72 10.21 -3.08
C LEU A 20 -18.16 10.68 -2.85
N THR A 21 -19.13 9.85 -3.21
CA THR A 21 -20.53 10.03 -2.79
C THR A 21 -20.66 9.85 -1.28
N ALA A 22 -21.78 10.28 -0.70
CA ALA A 22 -22.03 10.08 0.74
C ALA A 22 -21.97 8.60 1.15
N ALA A 23 -22.49 7.69 0.31
CA ALA A 23 -22.45 6.25 0.56
C ALA A 23 -21.03 5.68 0.49
N GLU A 24 -20.24 6.08 -0.51
CA GLU A 24 -18.84 5.67 -0.64
C GLU A 24 -17.99 6.21 0.51
N SER A 25 -18.20 7.48 0.88
CA SER A 25 -17.51 8.12 2.01
C SER A 25 -17.79 7.39 3.32
N ARG A 26 -19.05 6.96 3.57
CA ARG A 26 -19.38 6.11 4.73
C ARG A 26 -18.63 4.77 4.71
N ARG A 27 -18.56 4.08 3.57
CA ARG A 27 -17.83 2.79 3.46
C ARG A 27 -16.33 2.95 3.72
N VAL A 28 -15.72 3.97 3.13
CA VAL A 28 -14.29 4.29 3.34
C VAL A 28 -14.04 4.67 4.81
N SER A 29 -14.95 5.46 5.38
CA SER A 29 -14.87 5.91 6.77
C SER A 29 -14.87 4.75 7.78
N GLN A 30 -15.67 3.70 7.55
CA GLN A 30 -15.70 2.51 8.41
C GLN A 30 -14.32 1.83 8.54
N TRP A 31 -13.50 1.87 7.48
CA TRP A 31 -12.15 1.34 7.53
C TRP A 31 -11.16 2.32 8.15
N LEU A 32 -11.36 3.62 7.93
CA LEU A 32 -10.55 4.68 8.53
C LEU A 32 -10.79 4.86 10.04
N GLU A 33 -11.92 4.41 10.59
CA GLU A 33 -12.18 4.43 12.04
C GLU A 33 -11.11 3.66 12.83
N ARG A 34 -10.44 2.69 12.20
CA ARG A 34 -9.34 1.93 12.81
C ARG A 34 -7.99 2.63 12.70
N LEU A 35 -7.92 3.72 11.92
CA LEU A 35 -6.77 4.59 11.73
C LEU A 35 -7.21 6.07 11.87
N PRO A 36 -7.84 6.45 13.01
CA PRO A 36 -8.61 7.68 13.14
C PRO A 36 -7.79 8.95 12.84
N TYR A 37 -6.49 8.93 13.13
CA TYR A 37 -5.58 10.05 12.89
C TYR A 37 -5.38 10.38 11.41
N TYR A 38 -5.47 9.40 10.51
CA TYR A 38 -5.23 9.62 9.07
C TYR A 38 -6.46 10.13 8.33
N ARG A 39 -7.65 9.97 8.91
CA ARG A 39 -8.93 10.35 8.30
C ARG A 39 -9.02 11.83 7.91
N PRO A 40 -8.68 12.82 8.77
CA PRO A 40 -8.78 14.24 8.37
C PRO A 40 -7.63 14.68 7.46
N LEU A 41 -6.56 13.89 7.37
CA LEU A 41 -5.34 14.30 6.67
C LEU A 41 -5.28 13.82 5.22
N LEU A 42 -6.14 12.88 4.82
CA LEU A 42 -6.14 12.27 3.50
C LEU A 42 -7.36 12.70 2.69
N ARG A 43 -7.10 13.20 1.48
CA ARG A 43 -8.11 13.39 0.45
C ARG A 43 -8.28 12.06 -0.29
N ILE A 44 -9.52 11.62 -0.48
CA ILE A 44 -9.82 10.40 -1.24
C ILE A 44 -10.78 10.76 -2.37
N LEU A 45 -10.37 10.45 -3.60
CA LEU A 45 -11.16 10.66 -4.80
C LEU A 45 -11.47 9.32 -5.47
N ALA A 46 -12.53 9.29 -6.27
CA ALA A 46 -12.85 8.18 -7.15
C ALA A 46 -12.53 8.53 -8.61
N GLY A 47 -12.05 7.57 -9.37
CA GLY A 47 -11.95 7.62 -10.83
C GLY A 47 -12.35 6.28 -11.44
N GLU A 48 -12.57 6.24 -12.74
CA GLU A 48 -12.92 5.02 -13.47
C GLU A 48 -11.77 4.65 -14.41
N GLY A 49 -11.44 3.37 -14.52
CA GLY A 49 -10.42 2.90 -15.47
C GLY A 49 -9.05 3.50 -15.17
N LEU A 50 -8.56 3.31 -13.94
CA LEU A 50 -7.26 3.83 -13.54
C LEU A 50 -6.10 3.06 -14.21
N GLU A 51 -5.14 3.79 -14.76
CA GLU A 51 -3.96 3.21 -15.41
C GLU A 51 -2.71 4.07 -15.12
N GLU A 52 -1.53 3.44 -15.02
CA GLU A 52 -0.25 4.16 -15.04
C GLU A 52 0.33 4.15 -16.46
N ARG A 53 0.48 5.34 -17.06
CA ARG A 53 1.23 5.52 -18.30
C ARG A 53 2.38 6.50 -18.11
N SER A 54 3.60 6.09 -18.45
CA SER A 54 4.79 6.95 -18.38
C SER A 54 4.93 7.65 -17.02
N ARG A 55 4.63 6.93 -15.92
CA ARG A 55 4.60 7.47 -14.55
C ARG A 55 3.61 8.60 -14.34
N ARG A 56 2.44 8.53 -14.96
CA ARG A 56 1.31 9.43 -14.72
C ARG A 56 0.06 8.59 -14.56
N LEU A 57 -0.78 8.99 -13.62
CA LEU A 57 -2.12 8.43 -13.51
C LEU A 57 -2.96 8.93 -14.69
N VAL A 58 -3.47 7.97 -15.45
CA VAL A 58 -4.50 8.12 -16.46
C VAL A 58 -5.81 7.63 -15.88
N VAL A 59 -6.90 8.31 -16.22
CA VAL A 59 -8.27 8.02 -15.78
C VAL A 59 -9.13 7.92 -17.03
N GLY A 60 -10.07 6.98 -17.05
CA GLY A 60 -10.94 6.70 -18.18
C GLY A 60 -10.35 5.70 -19.19
N ALA A 61 -9.37 4.88 -18.78
CA ALA A 61 -8.88 3.81 -19.64
C ALA A 61 -9.94 2.70 -19.75
N ALA A 62 -10.19 2.20 -20.97
CA ALA A 62 -11.18 1.14 -21.21
C ALA A 62 -10.92 -0.14 -20.40
N HIS A 63 -9.65 -0.42 -20.09
CA HIS A 63 -9.22 -1.54 -19.27
C HIS A 63 -8.17 -1.07 -18.25
N GLY A 64 -8.60 -0.27 -17.28
CA GLY A 64 -7.73 0.15 -16.18
C GLY A 64 -7.08 -1.04 -15.48
N ASN A 65 -5.77 -0.98 -15.26
CA ASN A 65 -4.99 -2.04 -14.63
C ASN A 65 -4.62 -1.72 -13.17
N MET A 66 -5.09 -0.58 -12.65
CA MET A 66 -4.86 -0.16 -11.27
C MET A 66 -6.17 -0.07 -10.51
N HIS A 67 -6.17 -0.52 -9.26
CA HIS A 67 -7.31 -0.35 -8.37
C HIS A 67 -7.24 0.91 -7.52
N ALA A 68 -6.04 1.42 -7.28
CA ALA A 68 -5.82 2.65 -6.53
C ALA A 68 -4.44 3.25 -6.83
N ALA A 69 -4.26 4.51 -6.44
CA ALA A 69 -2.97 5.20 -6.47
C ALA A 69 -2.83 6.19 -5.30
N SER A 70 -1.67 6.18 -4.66
CA SER A 70 -1.29 7.16 -3.63
C SER A 70 -0.35 8.25 -4.14
N PHE A 71 -0.70 9.49 -3.81
CA PHE A 71 0.12 10.68 -4.05
C PHE A 71 0.55 11.28 -2.72
N VAL A 72 1.62 10.72 -2.14
CA VAL A 72 2.12 11.08 -0.80
C VAL A 72 2.27 12.59 -0.57
N PRO A 73 2.91 13.36 -1.48
CA PRO A 73 3.10 14.80 -1.28
C PRO A 73 1.78 15.60 -1.26
N HIS A 74 0.73 15.06 -1.89
CA HIS A 74 -0.57 15.71 -2.05
C HIS A 74 -1.60 15.19 -1.05
N ARG A 75 -1.20 14.26 -0.17
CA ARG A 75 -2.09 13.59 0.78
C ARG A 75 -3.35 13.04 0.11
N LEU A 76 -3.20 12.49 -1.10
CA LEU A 76 -4.30 12.10 -1.96
C LEU A 76 -4.22 10.61 -2.28
N ILE A 77 -5.34 9.92 -2.11
CA ILE A 77 -5.59 8.58 -2.65
C ILE A 77 -6.65 8.70 -3.73
N VAL A 78 -6.41 8.07 -4.88
CA VAL A 78 -7.43 7.86 -5.90
C VAL A 78 -7.79 6.39 -5.91
N LEU A 79 -9.08 6.08 -5.79
CA LEU A 79 -9.62 4.72 -5.84
C LEU A 79 -10.35 4.52 -7.15
N ASP A 80 -10.20 3.34 -7.76
CA ASP A 80 -11.04 2.96 -8.88
C ASP A 80 -12.48 2.75 -8.40
N ARG A 81 -13.45 3.20 -9.19
CA ARG A 81 -14.86 3.15 -8.83
C ARG A 81 -15.34 1.71 -8.62
N GLU A 82 -14.86 0.75 -9.40
CA GLU A 82 -15.24 -0.66 -9.23
C GLU A 82 -14.77 -1.21 -7.89
N LEU A 83 -13.62 -0.75 -7.39
CA LEU A 83 -13.09 -1.15 -6.09
C LEU A 83 -14.06 -0.78 -4.95
N LEU A 84 -14.74 0.38 -5.05
CA LEU A 84 -15.66 0.87 -4.02
C LEU A 84 -16.89 -0.03 -3.80
N ALA A 85 -17.20 -0.91 -4.75
CA ALA A 85 -18.25 -1.91 -4.64
C ALA A 85 -17.77 -3.22 -3.99
N ARG A 86 -16.46 -3.49 -3.93
CA ARG A 86 -15.87 -4.76 -3.48
C ARG A 86 -15.31 -4.61 -2.07
N ARG A 87 -16.16 -4.77 -1.04
CA ARG A 87 -15.84 -4.42 0.36
C ARG A 87 -14.51 -4.99 0.90
N GLY A 88 -14.23 -6.28 0.68
CA GLY A 88 -12.99 -6.91 1.15
C GLY A 88 -11.74 -6.40 0.43
N GLU A 89 -11.82 -6.27 -0.89
CA GLU A 89 -10.74 -5.72 -1.72
C GLU A 89 -10.49 -4.24 -1.41
N LEU A 90 -11.56 -3.46 -1.23
CA LEU A 90 -11.50 -2.06 -0.83
C LEU A 90 -10.72 -1.90 0.46
N ALA A 91 -11.03 -2.69 1.50
CA ALA A 91 -10.33 -2.59 2.78
C ALA A 91 -8.83 -2.86 2.61
N ARG A 92 -8.49 -3.94 1.91
CA ARG A 92 -7.11 -4.37 1.68
C ARG A 92 -6.31 -3.32 0.91
N ILE A 93 -6.83 -2.85 -0.22
CA ILE A 93 -6.16 -1.87 -1.07
C ILE A 93 -6.10 -0.51 -0.38
N LEU A 94 -7.19 -0.08 0.27
CA LEU A 94 -7.18 1.20 1.01
C LEU A 94 -6.14 1.20 2.12
N TYR A 95 -6.02 0.14 2.93
CA TYR A 95 -4.96 0.07 3.93
C TYR A 95 -3.58 0.12 3.27
N HIS A 96 -3.35 -0.65 2.20
CA HIS A 96 -2.09 -0.61 1.47
C HIS A 96 -1.71 0.83 1.08
N GLU A 97 -2.64 1.56 0.46
CA GLU A 97 -2.43 2.95 0.05
C GLU A 97 -2.15 3.87 1.24
N ILE A 98 -2.89 3.74 2.34
CA ILE A 98 -2.64 4.52 3.56
C ILE A 98 -1.23 4.26 4.12
N PHE A 99 -0.78 3.00 4.11
CA PHE A 99 0.54 2.64 4.62
C PHE A 99 1.70 3.20 3.79
N HIS A 100 1.48 3.65 2.55
CA HIS A 100 2.48 4.46 1.83
C HIS A 100 2.74 5.81 2.53
N PHE A 101 1.71 6.45 3.08
CA PHE A 101 1.84 7.70 3.82
C PHE A 101 2.52 7.49 5.18
N ILE A 102 2.24 6.34 5.83
CA ILE A 102 2.88 5.93 7.08
C ILE A 102 4.35 5.64 6.83
N TRP A 103 4.67 4.79 5.85
CA TRP A 103 6.05 4.45 5.49
C TRP A 103 6.90 5.69 5.20
N ALA A 104 6.33 6.68 4.51
CA ALA A 104 7.01 7.94 4.21
C ALA A 104 7.36 8.77 5.47
N ARG A 105 6.60 8.58 6.58
CA ARG A 105 6.79 9.27 7.86
C ARG A 105 7.59 8.46 8.88
N LEU A 106 7.71 7.14 8.74
CA LEU A 106 8.49 6.31 9.66
C LEU A 106 9.93 6.82 9.76
N GLY A 107 10.49 6.88 10.96
CA GLY A 107 11.91 7.21 11.14
C GLY A 107 12.83 6.21 10.45
N ALA A 108 14.06 6.64 10.15
CA ALA A 108 15.08 5.77 9.56
C ALA A 108 15.31 4.47 10.35
N PRO A 109 15.33 4.45 11.70
CA PRO A 109 15.54 3.23 12.46
C PRO A 109 14.47 2.15 12.21
N LEU A 110 13.19 2.53 12.18
CA LEU A 110 12.10 1.58 11.93
C LEU A 110 12.12 1.05 10.49
N ARG A 111 12.40 1.92 9.51
CA ARG A 111 12.52 1.44 8.12
C ARG A 111 13.68 0.46 7.97
N GLN A 112 14.80 0.73 8.61
CA GLN A 112 15.97 -0.14 8.59
C GLN A 112 15.72 -1.47 9.31
N SER A 113 15.02 -1.46 10.45
CA SER A 113 14.71 -2.70 11.17
C SER A 113 13.75 -3.59 10.36
N TYR A 114 12.77 -3.01 9.66
CA TYR A 114 11.92 -3.76 8.73
C TYR A 114 12.73 -4.31 7.55
N GLU A 115 13.64 -3.51 6.99
CA GLU A 115 14.52 -3.94 5.92
C GLU A 115 15.41 -5.12 6.34
N GLN A 116 15.97 -5.09 7.55
CA GLN A 116 16.77 -6.19 8.12
C GLN A 116 15.94 -7.46 8.30
N LEU A 117 14.67 -7.35 8.71
CA LEU A 117 13.75 -8.48 8.75
C LEU A 117 13.65 -9.11 7.35
N LEU A 118 13.41 -8.30 6.31
CA LEU A 118 13.30 -8.80 4.94
C LEU A 118 14.62 -9.38 4.40
N GLN A 119 15.78 -8.83 4.79
CA GLN A 119 17.08 -9.42 4.45
C GLN A 119 17.24 -10.82 5.06
N LYS A 120 16.84 -11.02 6.32
CA LYS A 120 16.84 -12.33 6.98
C LYS A 120 15.86 -13.29 6.32
N GLU A 121 14.69 -12.82 5.91
CA GLU A 121 13.73 -13.62 5.14
C GLU A 121 14.28 -14.04 3.78
N TRP A 122 14.92 -13.11 3.07
CA TRP A 122 15.57 -13.37 1.79
C TRP A 122 16.68 -14.43 1.92
N ALA A 123 17.58 -14.27 2.90
CA ALA A 123 18.63 -15.24 3.18
C ALA A 123 18.07 -16.63 3.56
N ALA A 124 16.93 -16.68 4.25
CA ALA A 124 16.23 -17.91 4.58
C ALA A 124 15.37 -18.48 3.42
N GLY A 125 15.50 -17.94 2.21
CA GLY A 125 14.78 -18.42 1.02
C GLY A 125 13.27 -18.19 1.06
N ALA A 126 12.81 -17.09 1.67
CA ALA A 126 11.38 -16.76 1.72
C ALA A 126 10.80 -16.55 0.31
N ARG A 127 9.84 -17.40 -0.06
CA ARG A 127 9.04 -17.29 -1.28
C ARG A 127 7.65 -16.73 -0.97
N GLY A 128 7.05 -16.08 -1.96
CA GLY A 128 5.75 -15.41 -1.85
C GLY A 128 5.79 -14.12 -1.04
N GLU A 129 4.66 -13.41 -1.02
CA GLU A 129 4.42 -12.14 -0.32
C GLU A 129 2.96 -12.06 0.19
N LEU A 130 2.60 -10.93 0.79
CA LEU A 130 1.26 -10.65 1.35
C LEU A 130 0.40 -9.75 0.43
N GLY A 131 0.86 -9.53 -0.80
CA GLY A 131 0.15 -8.79 -1.85
C GLY A 131 0.91 -8.83 -3.16
N TRP A 132 0.21 -8.57 -4.27
CA TRP A 132 0.82 -8.60 -5.60
C TRP A 132 1.85 -7.50 -5.83
N SER A 133 1.67 -6.32 -5.21
CA SER A 133 2.58 -5.19 -5.37
C SER A 133 4.01 -5.53 -4.94
N ALA A 134 4.17 -6.22 -3.80
CA ALA A 134 5.44 -6.71 -3.29
C ALA A 134 5.92 -7.93 -4.06
N GLU A 135 5.04 -8.88 -4.38
CA GLU A 135 5.38 -10.10 -5.12
C GLU A 135 6.03 -9.78 -6.47
N GLU A 136 5.41 -8.91 -7.27
CA GLU A 136 5.94 -8.52 -8.59
C GLU A 136 7.33 -7.87 -8.48
N ARG A 137 7.54 -7.05 -7.45
CA ARG A 137 8.85 -6.41 -7.24
C ARG A 137 9.88 -7.43 -6.77
N LYS A 138 9.47 -8.38 -5.93
CA LYS A 138 10.33 -9.47 -5.46
C LYS A 138 10.78 -10.35 -6.62
N MET A 139 9.88 -10.72 -7.52
CA MET A 139 10.20 -11.51 -8.72
C MET A 139 11.20 -10.82 -9.65
N LYS A 140 11.20 -9.47 -9.67
CA LYS A 140 12.13 -8.65 -10.47
C LYS A 140 13.47 -8.39 -9.76
N LEU A 141 13.66 -8.85 -8.51
CA LEU A 141 14.89 -8.60 -7.75
C LEU A 141 15.97 -9.64 -8.03
N ALA A 142 17.16 -9.16 -8.36
CA ALA A 142 18.37 -9.97 -8.39
C ALA A 142 19.08 -9.97 -7.03
N ALA A 143 19.79 -11.06 -6.69
CA ALA A 143 20.46 -11.20 -5.40
C ALA A 143 21.47 -10.05 -5.11
N GLY A 144 22.18 -9.58 -6.13
CA GLY A 144 23.11 -8.45 -6.01
C GLY A 144 22.43 -7.11 -5.66
N GLN A 145 21.17 -6.92 -6.04
CA GLN A 145 20.39 -5.73 -5.72
C GLN A 145 20.01 -5.67 -4.23
N VAL A 146 19.78 -6.83 -3.62
CA VAL A 146 19.50 -6.95 -2.18
C VAL A 146 20.73 -6.55 -1.38
N ARG A 147 21.91 -7.11 -1.72
CA ARG A 147 23.18 -6.82 -1.02
C ARG A 147 23.56 -5.35 -1.08
N ARG A 148 23.41 -4.72 -2.26
CA ARG A 148 23.75 -3.31 -2.49
C ARG A 148 22.67 -2.32 -2.04
N ARG A 149 21.57 -2.80 -1.44
CA ARG A 149 20.39 -1.98 -1.06
C ARG A 149 19.94 -1.05 -2.18
N SER A 150 19.84 -1.61 -3.39
CA SER A 150 19.56 -0.82 -4.60
C SER A 150 18.23 -0.07 -4.52
N ARG A 151 17.99 0.82 -5.48
CA ARG A 151 16.67 1.46 -5.60
C ARG A 151 15.56 0.40 -5.71
N GLN A 152 15.75 -0.67 -6.48
CA GLN A 152 14.78 -1.76 -6.65
C GLN A 152 14.46 -2.41 -5.31
N TRP A 153 15.49 -2.75 -4.53
CA TRP A 153 15.35 -3.29 -3.18
C TRP A 153 14.54 -2.37 -2.28
N ARG A 154 14.86 -1.07 -2.23
CA ARG A 154 14.13 -0.08 -1.42
C ARG A 154 12.66 0.13 -1.84
N ASN A 155 12.29 -0.18 -3.09
CA ASN A 155 10.87 -0.17 -3.47
C ASN A 155 10.19 -1.46 -3.02
N TYR A 156 10.83 -2.62 -3.22
CA TYR A 156 10.31 -3.88 -2.71
C TYR A 156 10.08 -3.83 -1.18
N VAL A 157 11.04 -3.33 -0.40
CA VAL A 157 10.89 -3.17 1.05
C VAL A 157 9.66 -2.33 1.40
N CYS A 158 9.42 -1.25 0.64
CA CYS A 158 8.28 -0.36 0.85
C CYS A 158 6.94 -1.04 0.52
N GLU A 159 6.83 -1.71 -0.62
CA GLU A 159 5.59 -2.44 -0.95
C GLU A 159 5.35 -3.59 0.01
N SER A 160 6.40 -4.36 0.31
CA SER A 160 6.33 -5.47 1.25
C SER A 160 5.86 -5.00 2.62
N PHE A 161 6.31 -3.83 3.07
CA PHE A 161 5.77 -3.18 4.27
C PHE A 161 4.27 -2.89 4.16
N CYS A 162 3.85 -2.22 3.07
CA CYS A 162 2.46 -1.77 2.90
C CYS A 162 1.48 -2.96 2.74
N ASP A 163 1.86 -3.99 1.98
CA ASP A 163 1.10 -5.24 1.86
C ASP A 163 1.00 -5.97 3.21
N SER A 164 2.10 -6.03 3.95
CA SER A 164 2.11 -6.70 5.26
C SER A 164 1.30 -5.94 6.30
N ALA A 165 1.33 -4.61 6.24
CA ALA A 165 0.54 -3.76 7.12
C ALA A 165 -0.96 -3.82 6.81
N ALA A 166 -1.32 -3.85 5.51
CA ALA A 166 -2.69 -4.09 5.07
C ALA A 166 -3.20 -5.43 5.59
N TRP A 167 -2.44 -6.52 5.36
CA TRP A 167 -2.76 -7.84 5.90
C TRP A 167 -2.88 -7.85 7.44
N PHE A 168 -1.99 -7.14 8.13
CA PHE A 168 -2.01 -7.05 9.60
C PHE A 168 -3.28 -6.37 10.12
N CYS A 169 -3.77 -5.34 9.43
CA CYS A 169 -4.95 -4.56 9.83
C CYS A 169 -6.28 -5.25 9.50
N LEU A 170 -6.34 -6.18 8.54
CA LEU A 170 -7.56 -6.91 8.22
C LEU A 170 -8.01 -7.79 9.40
N GLN A 171 -9.32 -7.78 9.69
CA GLN A 171 -9.91 -8.63 10.74
C GLN A 171 -9.98 -10.09 10.30
N ASP A 172 -10.39 -10.30 9.05
CA ASP A 172 -10.41 -11.60 8.42
C ASP A 172 -9.11 -11.84 7.64
N ARG A 173 -8.37 -12.85 8.07
CA ARG A 173 -7.11 -13.32 7.47
C ARG A 173 -7.25 -14.74 6.92
N GLY A 174 -8.40 -15.06 6.33
CA GLY A 174 -8.68 -16.31 5.64
C GLY A 174 -7.75 -16.64 4.46
N LYS A 175 -8.14 -17.56 3.58
CA LYS A 175 -7.34 -17.86 2.38
C LYS A 175 -7.58 -16.75 1.35
N HIS A 176 -6.51 -16.10 0.90
CA HIS A 176 -6.55 -15.12 -0.19
C HIS A 176 -5.49 -15.46 -1.24
N LYS A 177 -5.85 -15.35 -2.52
CA LYS A 177 -4.95 -15.70 -3.63
C LYS A 177 -3.63 -14.91 -3.62
N GLU A 178 -3.66 -13.68 -3.11
CA GLU A 178 -2.47 -12.81 -3.03
C GLU A 178 -1.56 -13.11 -1.83
N TRP A 179 -1.99 -13.96 -0.91
CA TRP A 179 -1.21 -14.31 0.28
C TRP A 179 -0.46 -15.60 0.02
N THR A 180 0.67 -15.48 -0.67
CA THR A 180 1.53 -16.59 -1.06
C THR A 180 2.70 -16.80 -0.08
N LEU A 181 2.99 -15.80 0.77
CA LEU A 181 4.05 -15.89 1.79
C LEU A 181 3.79 -17.06 2.75
N LYS A 182 4.82 -17.85 3.09
CA LYS A 182 4.63 -18.98 4.03
C LYS A 182 4.25 -18.52 5.45
N PRO A 183 3.42 -19.29 6.21
CA PRO A 183 2.94 -18.89 7.53
C PRO A 183 4.01 -18.42 8.51
N ARG A 184 5.16 -19.11 8.56
CA ARG A 184 6.29 -18.74 9.44
C ARG A 184 6.82 -17.32 9.22
N PHE A 185 6.79 -16.84 7.97
CA PHE A 185 7.24 -15.49 7.63
C PHE A 185 6.15 -14.46 7.89
N ARG A 186 4.86 -14.81 7.66
CA ARG A 186 3.73 -13.97 8.08
C ARG A 186 3.78 -13.67 9.58
N GLU A 187 4.05 -14.70 10.38
CA GLU A 187 4.16 -14.57 11.83
C GLU A 187 5.36 -13.70 12.25
N ARG A 188 6.51 -13.81 11.57
CA ARG A 188 7.65 -12.91 11.80
C ARG A 188 7.30 -11.44 11.55
N ARG A 189 6.63 -11.16 10.42
CA ARG A 189 6.17 -9.80 10.10
C ARG A 189 5.12 -9.31 11.09
N ARG A 190 4.17 -10.16 11.48
CA ARG A 190 3.19 -9.85 12.54
C ARG A 190 3.87 -9.44 13.84
N ARG A 191 4.84 -10.23 14.33
CA ARG A 191 5.62 -9.91 15.53
C ARG A 191 6.36 -8.60 15.40
N TRP A 192 6.92 -8.33 14.22
CA TRP A 192 7.58 -7.06 13.98
C TRP A 192 6.61 -5.88 14.08
N PHE A 193 5.39 -5.95 13.51
CA PHE A 193 4.39 -4.88 13.65
C PHE A 193 3.94 -4.67 15.11
N LEU A 194 3.78 -5.76 15.87
CA LEU A 194 3.46 -5.69 17.29
C LEU A 194 4.59 -5.02 18.10
N ALA A 195 5.85 -5.39 17.84
CA ALA A 195 7.00 -4.82 18.55
C ALA A 195 7.36 -3.39 18.11
N ALA A 196 7.16 -3.07 16.84
CA ALA A 196 7.40 -1.74 16.29
C ALA A 196 6.37 -0.71 16.74
N ASP A 197 5.24 -1.18 17.31
CA ASP A 197 4.20 -0.36 17.89
C ASP A 197 3.66 0.70 16.91
N ILE A 198 3.57 0.33 15.62
CA ILE A 198 3.25 1.28 14.56
C ILE A 198 1.82 1.81 14.66
N LEU A 199 0.87 1.07 15.21
CA LEU A 199 -0.50 1.57 15.32
C LEU A 199 -0.67 2.55 16.49
N PRO A 200 -0.13 2.28 17.69
CA PRO A 200 -0.18 3.23 18.81
C PRO A 200 0.78 4.42 18.67
N ARG A 201 1.97 4.27 18.06
CA ARG A 201 2.88 5.41 17.80
C ARG A 201 2.38 6.42 16.76
N LEU A 202 1.26 6.14 16.11
CA LEU A 202 0.56 7.09 15.24
C LEU A 202 -0.55 7.84 15.99
N GLN A 203 -0.63 7.66 17.31
CA GLN A 203 -1.49 8.40 18.25
C GLN A 203 -0.78 9.60 18.91
N LEU A 204 0.47 9.89 18.55
CA LEU A 204 1.27 11.01 19.07
C LEU A 204 1.63 12.00 17.96
#